data_AF-V9Z7Y8-F1
#
_entry.id   AF-V9Z7Y8-F1
#
_cell.length_a   1.000
_cell.length_b   1.000
_cell.length_c   1.000
_cell.angle_alpha   90.00
_cell.angle_beta   90.00
_cell.angle_gamma   90.00
#
_symmetry.space_group_name_H-M   'P 1'
#
loop_
_entity.id
_entity.type
_entity.pdbx_description
1 polymer ?
#
loop_
_entity_poly.entity_id
_entity_poly.type
_entity_poly.pdbx_seq_one_letter_code
_entity_poly.pdbx_strand_id
1 'polypeptide(L)'
;MKSTVPVGTAPRVRDLLHGFAPAGDRVEVAWNPEFLRESFAIDDTLRPDRLVLGFDAEHSWAEAVLRQCFDKIIASGTPTIVTDWATAELAKASANAFLATKISFINAIAELCEASGADVGQLADILGHDARIGRRGMRPGLGFGGGCLPKDIRGFMARAGELGVGQALTILREVDTINNRRRERMVDLAREQLDGNLAGKRITIWGAAFKPDTDDIRESPALAVAQKLHELGATVTVTDPQALDNARKAHPDLDYVDDPIAAVQDADLLLHLTEWPQFSQIDRPASPPAPPPRGSSTAAAP
;
A
#
# COMPACT_ATOMS: atom_id res chain seq x y z
N MET A 1 -7.89 22.20 -8.76
CA MET A 1 -7.71 20.77 -9.06
C MET A 1 -7.18 20.05 -7.81
N LYS A 2 -7.57 18.79 -7.58
CA LYS A 2 -7.28 18.03 -6.35
C LYS A 2 -6.67 16.64 -6.54
N SER A 3 -6.80 16.06 -7.74
CA SER A 3 -6.26 14.74 -8.10
C SER A 3 -4.75 14.65 -7.87
N THR A 4 -4.09 13.50 -8.01
CA THR A 4 -2.62 13.46 -8.05
C THR A 4 -2.17 13.56 -9.51
N VAL A 5 -1.29 14.51 -9.83
CA VAL A 5 -0.78 14.75 -11.20
C VAL A 5 0.73 14.95 -11.19
N PRO A 6 1.42 14.69 -12.31
CA PRO A 6 2.85 14.99 -12.44
C PRO A 6 3.12 16.50 -12.39
N VAL A 7 4.30 16.88 -11.91
CA VAL A 7 4.74 18.29 -11.88
C VAL A 7 4.76 18.93 -13.28
N GLY A 8 4.23 20.14 -13.38
CA GLY A 8 4.02 20.88 -14.62
C GLY A 8 2.65 20.64 -15.26
N THR A 9 1.70 20.06 -14.55
CA THR A 9 0.33 19.86 -15.07
C THR A 9 -0.50 21.12 -14.94
N ALA A 10 -0.40 21.84 -13.82
CA ALA A 10 -1.17 23.06 -13.59
C ALA A 10 -0.97 24.15 -14.67
N PRO A 11 0.26 24.45 -15.14
CA PRO A 11 0.45 25.37 -16.27
C PRO A 11 -0.24 24.90 -17.56
N ARG A 12 -0.17 23.61 -17.88
CA ARG A 12 -0.83 23.05 -19.08
C ARG A 12 -2.36 23.17 -18.99
N VAL A 13 -2.92 22.99 -17.80
CA VAL A 13 -4.35 23.14 -17.56
C VAL A 13 -4.76 24.62 -17.64
N ARG A 14 -3.93 25.54 -17.10
CA ARG A 14 -4.14 26.99 -17.27
C ARG A 14 -4.22 27.34 -18.75
N ASP A 15 -3.20 26.96 -19.54
CA ASP A 15 -3.13 27.31 -20.95
C ASP A 15 -4.32 26.74 -21.75
N LEU A 16 -4.74 25.51 -21.42
CA LEU A 16 -5.95 24.91 -21.99
C LEU A 16 -7.19 25.75 -21.65
N LEU A 17 -7.39 26.09 -20.37
CA LEU A 17 -8.56 26.87 -19.96
C LEU A 17 -8.57 28.27 -20.57
N HIS A 18 -7.42 28.94 -20.66
CA HIS A 18 -7.31 30.26 -21.30
C HIS A 18 -7.63 30.20 -22.80
N GLY A 19 -7.26 29.12 -23.48
CA GLY A 19 -7.54 28.93 -24.91
C GLY A 19 -9.01 28.61 -25.24
N PHE A 20 -9.76 28.02 -24.30
CA PHE A 20 -11.12 27.51 -24.57
C PHE A 20 -12.24 28.19 -23.76
N ALA A 21 -11.95 28.73 -22.58
CA ALA A 21 -12.97 29.30 -21.73
C ALA A 21 -13.36 30.71 -22.22
N PRO A 22 -14.67 31.05 -22.29
CA PRO A 22 -15.11 32.42 -22.59
C PRO A 22 -14.58 33.48 -21.60
N ALA A 23 -14.17 33.03 -20.41
CA ALA A 23 -13.55 33.89 -19.40
C ALA A 23 -12.07 34.20 -19.69
N GLY A 24 -11.40 33.42 -20.54
CA GLY A 24 -9.99 33.58 -20.90
C GLY A 24 -9.08 33.63 -19.67
N ASP A 25 -8.18 34.60 -19.65
CA ASP A 25 -7.18 34.83 -18.60
C ASP A 25 -7.80 35.13 -17.22
N ARG A 26 -9.10 35.38 -17.15
CA ARG A 26 -9.82 35.55 -15.86
C ARG A 26 -10.03 34.23 -15.12
N VAL A 27 -9.81 33.08 -15.77
CA VAL A 27 -9.85 31.77 -15.11
C VAL A 27 -8.52 31.54 -14.40
N GLU A 28 -8.58 31.37 -13.08
CA GLU A 28 -7.42 30.97 -12.28
C GLU A 28 -7.45 29.47 -11.97
N VAL A 29 -6.28 28.83 -12.03
CA VAL A 29 -6.09 27.44 -11.65
C VAL A 29 -5.43 27.38 -10.28
N ALA A 30 -6.12 26.78 -9.32
CA ALA A 30 -5.54 26.46 -8.03
C ALA A 30 -5.25 24.96 -7.93
N TRP A 31 -4.10 24.60 -7.36
CA TRP A 31 -3.76 23.22 -7.03
C TRP A 31 -3.93 22.98 -5.53
N ASN A 32 -4.78 22.05 -5.14
CA ASN A 32 -4.99 21.68 -3.75
C ASN A 32 -4.89 20.15 -3.62
N PRO A 33 -3.68 19.59 -3.48
CA PRO A 33 -3.51 18.15 -3.43
C PRO A 33 -4.15 17.59 -2.16
N GLU A 34 -4.64 16.36 -2.27
CA GLU A 34 -5.19 15.66 -1.13
C GLU A 34 -4.22 14.69 -0.46
N PHE A 35 -4.35 14.51 0.85
CA PHE A 35 -3.53 13.59 1.64
C PHE A 35 -4.39 12.60 2.42
N LEU A 36 -5.54 12.22 1.84
CA LEU A 36 -6.51 11.33 2.48
C LEU A 36 -6.02 9.88 2.48
N ARG A 37 -6.38 9.16 3.54
CA ARG A 37 -6.33 7.70 3.60
C ARG A 37 -7.74 7.17 3.38
N GLU A 38 -7.91 6.21 2.48
CA GLU A 38 -9.24 5.72 2.03
C GLU A 38 -10.18 5.37 3.19
N SER A 39 -9.72 4.58 4.17
CA SER A 39 -10.51 4.17 5.35
C SER A 39 -10.76 5.30 6.37
N PHE A 40 -10.12 6.47 6.21
CA PHE A 40 -10.25 7.64 7.07
C PHE A 40 -10.64 8.89 6.27
N ALA A 41 -11.20 8.74 5.08
CA ALA A 41 -11.37 9.85 4.14
C ALA A 41 -12.24 10.98 4.71
N ILE A 42 -13.27 10.64 5.51
CA ILE A 42 -14.13 11.63 6.18
C ILE A 42 -13.32 12.40 7.22
N ASP A 43 -12.68 11.71 8.16
CA ASP A 43 -11.88 12.34 9.22
C ASP A 43 -10.71 13.14 8.65
N ASP A 44 -9.97 12.59 7.69
CA ASP A 44 -8.84 13.28 7.04
C ASP A 44 -9.32 14.49 6.21
N THR A 45 -10.58 14.53 5.76
CA THR A 45 -11.17 15.70 5.09
C THR A 45 -11.58 16.77 6.09
N LEU A 46 -12.15 16.37 7.23
CA LEU A 46 -12.64 17.31 8.25
C LEU A 46 -11.52 17.84 9.15
N ARG A 47 -10.45 17.06 9.34
CA ARG A 47 -9.31 17.35 10.23
C ARG A 47 -7.98 16.93 9.59
N PRO A 48 -7.61 17.52 8.44
CA PRO A 48 -6.36 17.17 7.77
C PRO A 48 -5.13 17.60 8.58
N ASP A 49 -4.04 16.83 8.46
CA ASP A 49 -2.73 17.19 9.05
C ASP A 49 -2.19 18.52 8.49
N ARG A 50 -2.52 18.84 7.23
CA ARG A 50 -2.24 20.14 6.60
C ARG A 50 -3.11 20.36 5.37
N LEU A 51 -3.26 21.63 4.98
CA LEU A 51 -3.71 22.06 3.67
C LEU A 51 -2.51 22.58 2.87
N VAL A 52 -2.43 22.19 1.59
CA VAL A 52 -1.47 22.74 0.63
C VAL A 52 -2.27 23.40 -0.49
N LEU A 53 -1.96 24.66 -0.78
CA LEU A 53 -2.63 25.47 -1.80
C LEU A 53 -1.56 26.05 -2.74
N GLY A 54 -1.60 25.63 -4.00
CA GLY A 54 -0.64 25.98 -5.05
C GLY A 54 -1.24 26.97 -6.07
N PHE A 55 -0.50 28.03 -6.39
CA PHE A 55 -0.93 29.08 -7.33
C PHE A 55 0.22 29.51 -8.28
N ASP A 56 -0.10 30.26 -9.34
CA ASP A 56 0.89 30.91 -10.23
C ASP A 56 1.41 32.22 -9.63
N ALA A 57 0.49 32.99 -9.03
CA ALA A 57 0.72 34.32 -8.52
C ALA A 57 0.48 34.36 -7.01
N GLU A 58 1.30 35.14 -6.31
CA GLU A 58 1.05 35.51 -4.92
C GLU A 58 -0.27 36.29 -4.82
N HIS A 59 -1.07 36.01 -3.79
CA HIS A 59 -2.34 36.71 -3.51
C HIS A 59 -3.42 36.61 -4.63
N SER A 60 -3.51 35.45 -5.27
CA SER A 60 -4.55 35.11 -6.25
C SER A 60 -5.97 35.18 -5.64
N TRP A 61 -6.99 35.55 -6.44
CA TRP A 61 -8.37 35.56 -5.92
C TRP A 61 -8.88 34.14 -5.63
N ALA A 62 -8.35 33.13 -6.35
CA ALA A 62 -8.60 31.73 -6.03
C ALA A 62 -8.05 31.34 -4.65
N GLU A 63 -6.96 31.94 -4.17
CA GLU A 63 -6.47 31.76 -2.79
C GLU A 63 -7.52 32.24 -1.78
N ALA A 64 -8.05 33.46 -1.97
CA ALA A 64 -9.07 34.03 -1.08
C ALA A 64 -10.33 33.15 -1.03
N VAL A 65 -10.79 32.67 -2.19
CA VAL A 65 -11.94 31.76 -2.27
C VAL A 65 -11.65 30.44 -1.57
N LEU A 66 -10.48 29.83 -1.78
CA LEU A 66 -10.15 28.56 -1.11
C LEU A 66 -10.01 28.72 0.40
N ARG A 67 -9.45 29.83 0.88
CA ARG A 67 -9.42 30.13 2.32
C ARG A 67 -10.81 30.28 2.90
N GLN A 68 -11.73 30.91 2.18
CA GLN A 68 -13.13 31.00 2.60
C GLN A 68 -13.80 29.61 2.62
N CYS A 69 -13.57 28.78 1.59
CA CYS A 69 -14.09 27.41 1.54
C CYS A 69 -13.58 26.55 2.71
N PHE A 70 -12.32 26.73 3.11
CA PHE A 70 -11.68 25.96 4.18
C PHE A 70 -11.66 26.70 5.53
N ASP A 71 -12.41 27.79 5.69
CA ASP A 71 -12.34 28.67 6.87
C ASP A 71 -12.46 27.90 8.19
N LYS A 72 -13.43 26.99 8.30
CA LYS A 72 -13.62 26.16 9.51
C LYS A 72 -12.43 25.24 9.80
N ILE A 73 -11.84 24.65 8.76
CA ILE A 73 -10.67 23.77 8.88
C ILE A 73 -9.46 24.59 9.32
N ILE A 74 -9.23 25.73 8.68
CA ILE A 74 -8.15 26.66 9.02
C ILE A 74 -8.31 27.18 10.47
N ALA A 75 -9.51 27.61 10.83
CA ALA A 75 -9.84 28.11 12.17
C ALA A 75 -9.66 27.03 13.27
N SER A 76 -9.73 25.75 12.92
CA SER A 76 -9.43 24.64 13.84
C SER A 76 -7.93 24.44 14.13
N GLY A 77 -7.06 25.23 13.49
CA GLY A 77 -5.61 25.19 13.68
C GLY A 77 -4.86 24.33 12.66
N THR A 78 -5.52 23.85 11.61
CA THR A 78 -4.85 23.10 10.53
C THR A 78 -3.78 23.97 9.85
N PRO A 79 -2.50 23.53 9.82
CA PRO A 79 -1.45 24.21 9.08
C PRO A 79 -1.84 24.38 7.61
N THR A 80 -1.80 25.62 7.11
CA THR A 80 -2.19 25.95 5.73
C THR A 80 -1.00 26.55 5.00
N ILE A 81 -0.45 25.78 4.08
CA ILE A 81 0.74 26.12 3.30
C ILE A 81 0.29 26.64 1.94
N VAL A 82 0.65 27.88 1.64
CA VAL A 82 0.50 28.49 0.31
C VAL A 82 1.85 28.49 -0.38
N THR A 83 1.89 28.04 -1.62
CA THR A 83 3.13 27.88 -2.39
C THR A 83 2.85 27.92 -3.90
N ASP A 84 3.88 27.78 -4.72
CA ASP A 84 3.73 27.70 -6.18
C ASP A 84 3.18 26.34 -6.63
N TRP A 85 2.67 26.27 -7.87
CA TRP A 85 2.14 25.01 -8.41
C TRP A 85 3.15 23.86 -8.41
N ALA A 86 4.38 24.10 -8.84
CA ALA A 86 5.35 23.03 -8.99
C ALA A 86 5.69 22.41 -7.63
N THR A 87 5.87 23.24 -6.61
CA THR A 87 6.09 22.79 -5.24
C THR A 87 4.88 22.04 -4.69
N ALA A 88 3.66 22.53 -4.91
CA ALA A 88 2.45 21.85 -4.43
C ALA A 88 2.20 20.50 -5.13
N GLU A 89 2.47 20.39 -6.43
CA GLU A 89 2.41 19.13 -7.19
C GLU A 89 3.46 18.12 -6.69
N LEU A 90 4.71 18.58 -6.52
CA LEU A 90 5.80 17.76 -6.00
C LEU A 90 5.58 17.33 -4.55
N ALA A 91 4.95 18.14 -3.71
CA ALA A 91 4.66 17.81 -2.32
C ALA A 91 3.82 16.54 -2.21
N LYS A 92 2.83 16.36 -3.09
CA LYS A 92 1.99 15.16 -3.12
C LYS A 92 2.77 13.92 -3.53
N ALA A 93 3.47 13.99 -4.66
CA ALA A 93 4.26 12.88 -5.18
C ALA A 93 5.35 12.47 -4.18
N SER A 94 6.05 13.44 -3.60
CA SER A 94 7.11 13.21 -2.61
C SER A 94 6.57 12.59 -1.32
N ALA A 95 5.41 13.02 -0.82
CA ALA A 95 4.81 12.43 0.39
C ALA A 95 4.46 10.94 0.20
N ASN A 96 3.84 10.60 -0.95
CA ASN A 96 3.50 9.21 -1.26
C ASN A 96 4.76 8.36 -1.49
N ALA A 97 5.75 8.89 -2.20
CA ALA A 97 7.04 8.24 -2.40
C ALA A 97 7.75 7.96 -1.08
N PHE A 98 7.79 8.94 -0.16
CA PHE A 98 8.42 8.77 1.15
C PHE A 98 7.70 7.72 2.02
N LEU A 99 6.37 7.70 2.01
CA LEU A 99 5.60 6.66 2.72
C LEU A 99 5.93 5.26 2.19
N ALA A 100 5.98 5.10 0.87
CA ALA A 100 6.36 3.83 0.27
C ALA A 100 7.79 3.42 0.61
N THR A 101 8.73 4.38 0.63
CA THR A 101 10.10 4.15 1.07
C THR A 101 10.14 3.63 2.50
N LYS A 102 9.36 4.19 3.44
CA LYS A 102 9.30 3.69 4.82
C LYS A 102 8.80 2.24 4.90
N ILE A 103 7.79 1.90 4.10
CA ILE A 103 7.21 0.54 4.06
C ILE A 103 8.23 -0.45 3.49
N SER A 104 8.84 -0.14 2.34
CA SER A 104 9.86 -1.01 1.74
C SER A 104 11.11 -1.10 2.61
N PHE A 105 11.51 -0.01 3.27
CA PHE A 105 12.63 -0.05 4.22
C PHE A 105 12.38 -1.05 5.33
N ILE A 106 11.24 -0.96 6.04
CA ILE A 106 10.99 -1.89 7.15
C ILE A 106 10.84 -3.34 6.67
N ASN A 107 10.31 -3.54 5.45
CA ASN A 107 10.23 -4.87 4.84
C ASN A 107 11.59 -5.46 4.50
N ALA A 108 12.54 -4.66 4.02
CA ALA A 108 13.91 -5.11 3.81
C ALA A 108 14.61 -5.44 5.14
N ILE A 109 14.37 -4.64 6.19
CA ILE A 109 14.86 -4.94 7.53
C ILE A 109 14.22 -6.21 8.10
N ALA A 110 12.96 -6.50 7.77
CA ALA A 110 12.30 -7.75 8.18
C ALA A 110 13.06 -8.99 7.68
N GLU A 111 13.58 -8.96 6.45
CA GLU A 111 14.41 -10.06 5.92
C GLU A 111 15.71 -10.25 6.72
N LEU A 112 16.34 -9.15 7.13
CA LEU A 112 17.53 -9.21 7.99
C LEU A 112 17.18 -9.74 9.39
N CYS A 113 16.02 -9.34 9.94
CA CYS A 113 15.51 -9.86 11.20
C CYS A 113 15.25 -11.37 11.13
N GLU A 114 14.61 -11.85 10.06
CA GLU A 114 14.38 -13.28 9.79
C GLU A 114 15.72 -14.05 9.76
N ALA A 115 16.75 -13.53 9.10
CA ALA A 115 18.07 -14.17 9.00
C ALA A 115 18.89 -14.13 10.30
N SER A 116 18.68 -13.12 11.15
CA SER A 116 19.44 -12.91 12.39
C SER A 116 18.72 -13.42 13.65
N GLY A 117 17.44 -13.78 13.54
CA GLY A 117 16.58 -14.12 14.69
C GLY A 117 16.08 -12.91 15.48
N ALA A 118 16.17 -11.70 14.92
CA ALA A 118 15.66 -10.49 15.56
C ALA A 118 14.15 -10.31 15.30
N ASP A 119 13.48 -9.52 16.14
CA ASP A 119 12.06 -9.17 16.01
C ASP A 119 11.90 -7.81 15.31
N VAL A 120 11.34 -7.82 14.11
CA VAL A 120 11.12 -6.61 13.31
C VAL A 120 10.05 -5.68 13.89
N GLY A 121 9.08 -6.23 14.63
CA GLY A 121 8.06 -5.44 15.33
C GLY A 121 8.68 -4.62 16.46
N GLN A 122 9.47 -5.26 17.31
CA GLN A 122 10.24 -4.58 18.36
C GLN A 122 11.21 -3.56 17.78
N LEU A 123 11.91 -3.90 16.69
CA LEU A 123 12.81 -2.98 16.00
C LEU A 123 12.05 -1.74 15.48
N ALA A 124 10.88 -1.93 14.86
CA ALA A 124 10.05 -0.82 14.38
C ALA A 124 9.55 0.07 15.52
N ASP A 125 9.27 -0.49 16.69
CA ASP A 125 8.89 0.25 17.90
C ASP A 125 10.08 1.06 18.45
N ILE A 126 11.28 0.45 18.53
CA ILE A 126 12.53 1.14 18.93
C ILE A 126 12.80 2.34 18.02
N LEU A 127 12.73 2.15 16.70
CA LEU A 127 12.90 3.25 15.74
C LEU A 127 11.78 4.29 15.86
N GLY A 128 10.56 3.85 16.14
CA GLY A 128 9.37 4.69 16.22
C GLY A 128 9.36 5.66 17.39
N HIS A 129 10.13 5.39 18.45
CA HIS A 129 10.32 6.32 19.58
C HIS A 129 11.12 7.57 19.20
N ASP A 130 11.93 7.52 18.14
CA ASP A 130 12.60 8.71 17.62
C ASP A 130 11.61 9.56 16.82
N ALA A 131 11.29 10.75 17.34
CA ALA A 131 10.36 11.68 16.72
C ALA A 131 10.76 12.12 15.29
N ARG A 132 12.05 12.00 14.93
CA ARG A 132 12.55 12.32 13.58
C ARG A 132 12.18 11.22 12.57
N ILE A 133 11.94 10.00 13.04
CA ILE A 133 11.61 8.82 12.21
C ILE A 133 10.09 8.58 12.26
N GLY A 134 9.55 8.46 13.47
CA GLY A 134 8.14 8.20 13.76
C GLY A 134 7.67 6.79 13.38
N ARG A 135 6.77 6.23 14.18
CA ARG A 135 6.32 4.82 14.06
C ARG A 135 5.46 4.50 12.82
N ARG A 136 4.68 5.47 12.35
CA ARG A 136 3.68 5.28 11.28
C ARG A 136 4.35 4.94 9.94
N GLY A 137 3.74 4.01 9.20
CA GLY A 137 4.28 3.53 7.92
C GLY A 137 5.45 2.54 8.05
N MET A 138 5.70 2.00 9.24
CA MET A 138 6.75 1.01 9.50
C MET A 138 6.19 -0.30 10.07
N ARG A 139 5.00 -0.72 9.63
CA ARG A 139 4.52 -2.06 9.95
C ARG A 139 4.99 -3.01 8.84
N PRO A 140 5.83 -4.00 9.15
CA PRO A 140 6.27 -4.98 8.16
C PRO A 140 5.07 -5.80 7.66
N GLY A 141 5.13 -6.27 6.43
CA GLY A 141 4.05 -7.04 5.82
C GLY A 141 4.37 -7.51 4.40
N LEU A 142 3.32 -7.75 3.62
CA LEU A 142 3.41 -8.24 2.25
C LEU A 142 3.76 -7.14 1.21
N GLY A 143 4.05 -5.93 1.69
CA GLY A 143 4.22 -4.75 0.86
C GLY A 143 3.00 -3.83 0.84
N PHE A 144 3.11 -2.74 0.10
CA PHE A 144 2.01 -1.83 -0.20
C PHE A 144 1.32 -2.21 -1.52
N GLY A 145 0.04 -1.82 -1.60
CA GLY A 145 -0.82 -1.94 -2.77
C GLY A 145 -1.76 -0.75 -2.87
N GLY A 146 -2.95 -0.99 -3.41
CA GLY A 146 -4.01 0.01 -3.56
C GLY A 146 -3.83 0.91 -4.77
N GLY A 147 -4.85 1.74 -5.01
CA GLY A 147 -4.86 2.61 -6.18
C GLY A 147 -3.81 3.73 -6.18
N CYS A 148 -3.19 4.09 -5.04
CA CYS A 148 -2.37 5.31 -4.93
C CYS A 148 -0.86 5.07 -4.97
N LEU A 149 -0.28 4.29 -4.05
CA LEU A 149 1.18 4.25 -3.90
C LEU A 149 1.91 3.69 -5.13
N PRO A 150 1.55 2.51 -5.69
CA PRO A 150 2.26 1.96 -6.85
C PRO A 150 2.20 2.89 -8.07
N LYS A 151 1.01 3.43 -8.40
CA LYS A 151 0.86 4.33 -9.55
C LYS A 151 1.63 5.64 -9.36
N ASP A 152 1.63 6.20 -8.16
CA ASP A 152 2.20 7.52 -7.91
C ASP A 152 3.74 7.46 -7.91
N ILE A 153 4.33 6.39 -7.38
CA ILE A 153 5.78 6.17 -7.43
C ILE A 153 6.25 5.99 -8.87
N ARG A 154 5.58 5.10 -9.63
CA ARG A 154 5.91 4.85 -11.04
C ARG A 154 5.73 6.12 -11.89
N GLY A 155 4.63 6.85 -11.67
CA GLY A 155 4.37 8.13 -12.32
C GLY A 155 5.42 9.20 -11.97
N PHE A 156 5.86 9.25 -10.72
CA PHE A 156 6.89 10.20 -10.30
C PHE A 156 8.26 9.88 -10.91
N MET A 157 8.65 8.60 -10.95
CA MET A 157 9.86 8.15 -11.65
C MET A 157 9.82 8.45 -13.14
N ALA A 158 8.70 8.18 -13.82
CA ALA A 158 8.51 8.49 -15.23
C ALA A 158 8.69 9.99 -15.49
N ARG A 159 8.04 10.83 -14.66
CA ARG A 159 8.16 12.29 -14.78
C ARG A 159 9.57 12.80 -14.53
N ALA A 160 10.28 12.25 -13.55
CA ALA A 160 11.69 12.58 -13.33
C ALA A 160 12.57 12.20 -14.52
N GLY A 161 12.28 11.07 -15.18
CA GLY A 161 12.92 10.67 -16.44
C GLY A 161 12.69 11.69 -17.57
N GLU A 162 11.44 12.11 -17.77
CA GLU A 162 11.08 13.14 -18.76
C GLU A 162 11.78 14.48 -18.52
N LEU A 163 12.01 14.84 -17.24
CA LEU A 163 12.73 16.05 -16.85
C LEU A 163 14.26 15.90 -16.85
N GLY A 164 14.79 14.73 -17.24
CA GLY A 164 16.23 14.46 -17.31
C GLY A 164 16.91 14.21 -15.95
N VAL A 165 16.14 14.05 -14.88
CA VAL A 165 16.63 13.86 -13.49
C VAL A 165 16.30 12.48 -12.92
N GLY A 166 16.09 11.48 -13.80
CA GLY A 166 15.67 10.13 -13.39
C GLY A 166 16.61 9.43 -12.38
N GLN A 167 17.89 9.82 -12.32
CA GLN A 167 18.85 9.31 -11.34
C GLN A 167 18.55 9.75 -9.90
N ALA A 168 17.86 10.88 -9.70
CA ALA A 168 17.50 11.36 -8.37
C ALA A 168 16.49 10.42 -7.67
N LEU A 169 15.75 9.61 -8.44
CA LEU A 169 14.71 8.72 -7.94
C LEU A 169 15.09 7.24 -8.07
N THR A 170 16.36 6.89 -8.24
CA THR A 170 16.81 5.48 -8.32
C THR A 170 16.43 4.70 -7.06
N ILE A 171 16.44 5.34 -5.89
CA ILE A 171 15.94 4.74 -4.64
C ILE A 171 14.50 4.22 -4.75
N LEU A 172 13.64 4.90 -5.52
CA LEU A 172 12.25 4.49 -5.68
C LEU A 172 12.10 3.22 -6.52
N ARG A 173 13.08 2.90 -7.38
CA ARG A 173 13.12 1.62 -8.08
C ARG A 173 13.37 0.49 -7.09
N GLU A 174 14.33 0.67 -6.19
CA GLU A 174 14.60 -0.32 -5.13
C GLU A 174 13.40 -0.47 -4.20
N VAL A 175 12.69 0.62 -3.89
CA VAL A 175 11.44 0.57 -3.12
C VAL A 175 10.39 -0.31 -3.80
N ASP A 176 10.19 -0.19 -5.11
CA ASP A 176 9.25 -1.02 -5.87
C ASP A 176 9.73 -2.48 -5.99
N THR A 177 11.04 -2.70 -6.19
CA THR A 177 11.65 -4.04 -6.22
C THR A 177 11.46 -4.77 -4.90
N ILE A 178 11.77 -4.13 -3.77
CA ILE A 178 11.59 -4.71 -2.42
C ILE A 178 10.11 -5.03 -2.19
N ASN A 179 9.20 -4.16 -2.64
CA ASN A 179 7.77 -4.37 -2.50
C ASN A 179 7.31 -5.66 -3.21
N ASN A 180 7.78 -5.89 -4.43
CA ASN A 180 7.45 -7.10 -5.20
C ASN A 180 8.12 -8.35 -4.63
N ARG A 181 9.39 -8.26 -4.21
CA ARG A 181 10.14 -9.38 -3.62
C ARG A 181 9.48 -9.94 -2.37
N ARG A 182 8.81 -9.11 -1.55
CA ARG A 182 8.05 -9.62 -0.38
C ARG A 182 6.90 -10.54 -0.76
N ARG A 183 6.25 -10.31 -1.91
CA ARG A 183 5.19 -11.17 -2.42
C ARG A 183 5.75 -12.52 -2.86
N GLU A 184 6.88 -12.50 -3.57
CA GLU A 184 7.61 -13.72 -3.96
C GLU A 184 8.07 -14.52 -2.74
N ARG A 185 8.62 -13.85 -1.71
CA ARG A 185 9.03 -14.51 -0.47
C ARG A 185 7.88 -15.24 0.22
N MET A 186 6.66 -14.70 0.18
CA MET A 186 5.48 -15.37 0.75
C MET A 186 5.12 -16.66 -0.01
N VAL A 187 5.27 -16.65 -1.33
CA VAL A 187 5.10 -17.87 -2.16
C VAL A 187 6.17 -18.91 -1.82
N ASP A 188 7.42 -18.47 -1.63
CA ASP A 188 8.50 -19.37 -1.23
C ASP A 188 8.29 -19.95 0.18
N LEU A 189 7.83 -19.15 1.12
CA LEU A 189 7.44 -19.62 2.46
C LEU A 189 6.32 -20.66 2.37
N ALA A 190 5.29 -20.43 1.57
CA ALA A 190 4.23 -21.41 1.36
C ALA A 190 4.77 -22.73 0.78
N ARG A 191 5.70 -22.64 -0.19
CA ARG A 191 6.39 -23.80 -0.77
C ARG A 191 7.23 -24.54 0.26
N GLU A 192 7.98 -23.83 1.11
CA GLU A 192 8.79 -24.40 2.19
C GLU A 192 7.92 -25.16 3.20
N GLN A 193 6.76 -24.60 3.57
CA GLN A 193 5.81 -25.25 4.49
C GLN A 193 5.11 -26.49 3.90
N LEU A 194 5.08 -26.61 2.57
CA LEU A 194 4.42 -27.71 1.85
C LEU A 194 5.43 -28.67 1.19
N ASP A 195 6.60 -28.85 1.82
CA ASP A 195 7.66 -29.79 1.40
C ASP A 195 8.16 -29.59 -0.04
N GLY A 196 8.13 -28.36 -0.54
CA GLY A 196 8.66 -28.02 -1.86
C GLY A 196 7.66 -28.17 -3.02
N ASN A 197 6.48 -28.74 -2.80
CA ASN A 197 5.49 -29.00 -3.87
C ASN A 197 4.14 -28.36 -3.57
N LEU A 198 3.71 -27.45 -4.46
CA LEU A 198 2.43 -26.75 -4.37
C LEU A 198 1.33 -27.40 -5.23
N ALA A 199 1.69 -28.29 -6.17
CA ALA A 199 0.72 -28.87 -7.09
C ALA A 199 -0.30 -29.77 -6.35
N GLY A 200 -1.58 -29.46 -6.54
CA GLY A 200 -2.69 -30.14 -5.88
C GLY A 200 -2.85 -29.83 -4.38
N LYS A 201 -2.05 -28.92 -3.82
CA LYS A 201 -2.20 -28.45 -2.43
C LYS A 201 -3.36 -27.49 -2.32
N ARG A 202 -4.12 -27.58 -1.24
CA ARG A 202 -5.23 -26.70 -0.91
C ARG A 202 -4.73 -25.57 -0.01
N ILE A 203 -4.72 -24.35 -0.51
CA ILE A 203 -4.22 -23.19 0.23
C ILE A 203 -5.37 -22.19 0.39
N THR A 204 -5.65 -21.84 1.63
CA THR A 204 -6.64 -20.81 1.95
C THR A 204 -5.95 -19.48 2.17
N ILE A 205 -6.50 -18.41 1.58
CA ILE A 205 -6.03 -17.04 1.74
C ILE A 205 -7.10 -16.26 2.52
N TRP A 206 -6.72 -15.76 3.69
CA TRP A 206 -7.49 -14.77 4.44
C TRP A 206 -7.04 -13.38 4.01
N GLY A 207 -7.85 -12.73 3.18
CA GLY A 207 -7.62 -11.40 2.64
C GLY A 207 -7.63 -11.36 1.11
N ALA A 208 -8.33 -10.37 0.55
CA ALA A 208 -8.35 -10.04 -0.86
C ALA A 208 -8.12 -8.53 -1.08
N ALA A 209 -8.66 -7.69 -0.21
CA ALA A 209 -8.42 -6.24 -0.24
C ALA A 209 -6.94 -5.92 0.00
N PHE A 210 -6.45 -4.80 -0.55
CA PHE A 210 -5.04 -4.40 -0.36
C PHE A 210 -4.71 -3.98 1.09
N LYS A 211 -5.74 -3.71 1.90
CA LYS A 211 -5.69 -3.39 3.33
C LYS A 211 -7.07 -3.59 3.96
N PRO A 212 -7.21 -3.56 5.30
CA PRO A 212 -8.50 -3.61 5.96
C PRO A 212 -9.40 -2.38 5.68
N ASP A 213 -10.68 -2.56 5.96
CA ASP A 213 -11.77 -1.57 5.88
C ASP A 213 -12.00 -0.98 4.48
N THR A 214 -11.82 -1.80 3.45
CA THR A 214 -12.13 -1.44 2.05
C THR A 214 -12.40 -2.70 1.22
N ASP A 215 -13.17 -2.55 0.13
CA ASP A 215 -13.34 -3.56 -0.91
C ASP A 215 -12.38 -3.37 -2.11
N ASP A 216 -11.46 -2.40 -2.03
CA ASP A 216 -10.49 -2.11 -3.09
C ASP A 216 -9.42 -3.22 -3.19
N ILE A 217 -9.32 -3.81 -4.38
CA ILE A 217 -8.40 -4.89 -4.70
C ILE A 217 -7.25 -4.44 -5.61
N ARG A 218 -7.20 -3.17 -6.02
CA ARG A 218 -6.17 -2.67 -6.96
C ARG A 218 -4.78 -2.90 -6.38
N GLU A 219 -3.89 -3.49 -7.17
CA GLU A 219 -2.53 -3.85 -6.76
C GLU A 219 -2.48 -4.62 -5.41
N SER A 220 -3.52 -5.41 -5.09
CA SER A 220 -3.60 -6.17 -3.84
C SER A 220 -2.43 -7.17 -3.72
N PRO A 221 -1.60 -7.07 -2.67
CA PRO A 221 -0.53 -8.04 -2.43
C PRO A 221 -1.06 -9.46 -2.16
N ALA A 222 -2.21 -9.58 -1.49
CA ALA A 222 -2.82 -10.86 -1.15
C ALA A 222 -3.27 -11.61 -2.42
N LEU A 223 -3.94 -10.93 -3.34
CA LEU A 223 -4.37 -11.53 -4.61
C LEU A 223 -3.19 -11.84 -5.53
N ALA A 224 -2.13 -11.01 -5.54
CA ALA A 224 -0.92 -11.31 -6.29
C ALA A 224 -0.26 -12.63 -5.82
N VAL A 225 -0.24 -12.88 -4.50
CA VAL A 225 0.24 -14.17 -3.94
C VAL A 225 -0.72 -15.30 -4.28
N ALA A 226 -2.03 -15.09 -4.14
CA ALA A 226 -3.05 -16.10 -4.46
C ALA A 226 -2.96 -16.57 -5.93
N GLN A 227 -2.87 -15.62 -6.88
CA GLN A 227 -2.66 -15.93 -8.30
C GLN A 227 -1.40 -16.75 -8.49
N LYS A 228 -0.29 -16.36 -7.85
CA LYS A 228 0.99 -17.02 -8.07
C LYS A 228 1.00 -18.45 -7.57
N LEU A 229 0.34 -18.71 -6.44
CA LEU A 229 0.15 -20.06 -5.90
C LEU A 229 -0.73 -20.90 -6.84
N HIS A 230 -1.80 -20.32 -7.38
CA HIS A 230 -2.67 -20.98 -8.36
C HIS A 230 -1.91 -21.35 -9.64
N GLU A 231 -1.13 -20.42 -10.21
CA GLU A 231 -0.25 -20.67 -11.37
C GLU A 231 0.75 -21.82 -11.13
N LEU A 232 1.16 -22.04 -9.87
CA LEU A 232 2.06 -23.11 -9.45
C LEU A 232 1.32 -24.44 -9.19
N GLY A 233 0.02 -24.50 -9.47
CA GLY A 233 -0.80 -25.71 -9.42
C GLY A 233 -1.52 -25.94 -8.10
N ALA A 234 -1.52 -24.98 -7.18
CA ALA A 234 -2.32 -25.08 -5.96
C ALA A 234 -3.81 -24.82 -6.24
N THR A 235 -4.69 -25.46 -5.47
CA THR A 235 -6.09 -25.07 -5.36
C THR A 235 -6.18 -23.97 -4.30
N VAL A 236 -6.55 -22.76 -4.72
CA VAL A 236 -6.48 -21.57 -3.87
C VAL A 236 -7.87 -21.05 -3.57
N THR A 237 -8.24 -21.06 -2.29
CA THR A 237 -9.52 -20.52 -1.81
C THR A 237 -9.29 -19.18 -1.11
N VAL A 238 -9.94 -18.13 -1.59
CA VAL A 238 -9.86 -16.79 -1.01
C VAL A 238 -11.12 -16.49 -0.19
N THR A 239 -10.95 -15.85 0.96
CA THR A 239 -12.02 -15.25 1.75
C THR A 239 -11.62 -13.83 2.17
N ASP A 240 -12.56 -12.90 2.12
CA ASP A 240 -12.38 -11.52 2.54
C ASP A 240 -13.75 -10.94 2.96
N PRO A 241 -13.85 -10.21 4.08
CA PRO A 241 -15.12 -9.69 4.57
C PRO A 241 -15.82 -8.68 3.64
N GLN A 242 -15.09 -8.01 2.75
CA GLN A 242 -15.64 -6.92 1.92
C GLN A 242 -15.27 -7.00 0.44
N ALA A 243 -14.08 -7.53 0.10
CA ALA A 243 -13.55 -7.50 -1.26
C ALA A 243 -13.88 -8.74 -2.12
N LEU A 244 -14.62 -9.71 -1.61
CA LEU A 244 -14.77 -11.02 -2.27
C LEU A 244 -15.40 -10.93 -3.66
N ASP A 245 -16.43 -10.10 -3.84
CA ASP A 245 -17.10 -9.93 -5.13
C ASP A 245 -16.20 -9.26 -6.17
N ASN A 246 -15.40 -8.27 -5.75
CA ASN A 246 -14.43 -7.61 -6.63
C ASN A 246 -13.31 -8.58 -7.01
N ALA A 247 -12.82 -9.35 -6.05
CA ALA A 247 -11.80 -10.37 -6.28
C ALA A 247 -12.29 -11.43 -7.28
N ARG A 248 -13.50 -11.97 -7.09
CA ARG A 248 -14.11 -12.97 -7.98
C ARG A 248 -14.27 -12.48 -9.41
N LYS A 249 -14.60 -11.20 -9.60
CA LYS A 249 -14.68 -10.60 -10.95
C LYS A 249 -13.31 -10.46 -11.61
N ALA A 250 -12.28 -10.11 -10.84
CA ALA A 250 -10.94 -9.88 -11.36
C ALA A 250 -10.16 -11.19 -11.60
N HIS A 251 -10.39 -12.21 -10.77
CA HIS A 251 -9.63 -13.45 -10.74
C HIS A 251 -10.57 -14.68 -10.68
N PRO A 252 -11.39 -14.91 -11.72
CA PRO A 252 -12.41 -15.97 -11.73
C PRO A 252 -11.82 -17.40 -11.71
N ASP A 253 -10.51 -17.53 -11.84
CA ASP A 253 -9.72 -18.76 -11.76
C ASP A 253 -9.47 -19.25 -10.33
N LEU A 254 -9.67 -18.40 -9.32
CA LEU A 254 -9.56 -18.75 -7.91
C LEU A 254 -10.90 -19.23 -7.32
N ASP A 255 -10.83 -19.99 -6.23
CA ASP A 255 -12.01 -20.37 -5.46
C ASP A 255 -12.33 -19.30 -4.40
N TYR A 256 -13.61 -19.17 -4.03
CA TYR A 256 -14.07 -18.14 -3.11
C TYR A 256 -15.09 -18.69 -2.11
N VAL A 257 -14.89 -18.39 -0.83
CA VAL A 257 -15.80 -18.77 0.25
C VAL A 257 -16.03 -17.58 1.18
N ASP A 258 -17.29 -17.29 1.49
CA ASP A 258 -17.66 -16.15 2.33
C ASP A 258 -17.26 -16.36 3.79
N ASP A 259 -17.51 -17.55 4.34
CA ASP A 259 -17.21 -17.89 5.74
C ASP A 259 -15.73 -18.29 5.91
N PRO A 260 -14.93 -17.55 6.71
CA PRO A 260 -13.52 -17.86 6.89
C PRO A 260 -13.25 -19.21 7.55
N ILE A 261 -14.20 -19.75 8.33
CA ILE A 261 -14.08 -21.07 8.95
C ILE A 261 -14.30 -22.18 7.93
N ALA A 262 -15.37 -22.08 7.12
CA ALA A 262 -15.58 -22.97 5.99
C ALA A 262 -14.41 -22.92 4.99
N ALA A 263 -13.85 -21.73 4.75
CA ALA A 263 -12.75 -21.55 3.80
C ALA A 263 -11.47 -22.32 4.18
N VAL A 264 -11.24 -22.59 5.47
CA VAL A 264 -10.06 -23.34 5.94
C VAL A 264 -10.31 -24.84 6.08
N GLN A 265 -11.55 -25.31 5.84
CA GLN A 265 -11.85 -26.73 5.89
C GLN A 265 -11.00 -27.48 4.85
N ASP A 266 -10.29 -28.50 5.34
CA ASP A 266 -9.37 -29.32 4.56
C ASP A 266 -8.17 -28.58 3.91
N ALA A 267 -7.90 -27.33 4.28
CA ALA A 267 -6.73 -26.61 3.79
C ALA A 267 -5.42 -27.27 4.29
N ASP A 268 -4.45 -27.44 3.39
CA ASP A 268 -3.09 -27.85 3.76
C ASP A 268 -2.32 -26.68 4.38
N LEU A 269 -2.67 -25.44 4.01
CA LEU A 269 -2.05 -24.21 4.49
C LEU A 269 -3.04 -23.05 4.52
N LEU A 270 -2.99 -22.24 5.57
CA LEU A 270 -3.67 -20.95 5.65
C LEU A 270 -2.64 -19.82 5.60
N LEU A 271 -2.84 -18.87 4.70
CA LEU A 271 -2.10 -17.61 4.64
C LEU A 271 -3.00 -16.44 5.05
N HIS A 272 -2.65 -15.76 6.14
CA HIS A 272 -3.31 -14.54 6.58
C HIS A 272 -2.59 -13.32 6.00
N LEU A 273 -3.16 -12.74 4.94
CA LEU A 273 -2.47 -11.76 4.10
C LEU A 273 -3.07 -10.35 4.15
N THR A 274 -4.28 -10.18 4.68
CA THR A 274 -4.86 -8.86 5.01
C THR A 274 -5.37 -8.87 6.44
N GLU A 275 -4.84 -7.99 7.28
CA GLU A 275 -5.06 -7.96 8.74
C GLU A 275 -6.43 -7.41 9.19
N TRP A 276 -7.50 -8.00 8.66
CA TRP A 276 -8.86 -7.71 9.08
C TRP A 276 -9.06 -8.04 10.58
N PRO A 277 -9.65 -7.14 11.39
CA PRO A 277 -9.96 -7.43 12.79
C PRO A 277 -10.79 -8.70 12.99
N GLN A 278 -11.67 -9.00 12.04
CA GLN A 278 -12.54 -10.19 12.00
C GLN A 278 -11.73 -11.49 12.07
N PHE A 279 -10.57 -11.55 11.42
CA PHE A 279 -9.71 -12.73 11.42
C PHE A 279 -8.95 -12.91 12.74
N SER A 280 -8.64 -11.82 13.42
CA SER A 280 -7.89 -11.85 14.69
C SER A 280 -8.74 -12.35 15.86
N GLN A 281 -10.07 -12.38 15.71
CA GLN A 281 -11.01 -12.86 16.72
C GLN A 281 -11.38 -14.34 16.54
N ILE A 282 -10.88 -14.99 15.49
CA ILE A 282 -11.13 -16.40 15.22
C ILE A 282 -10.11 -17.23 16.00
N ASP A 283 -10.60 -18.07 16.91
CA ASP A 283 -9.76 -19.03 17.63
C ASP A 283 -9.11 -19.99 16.63
N ARG A 284 -7.79 -20.19 16.76
CA ARG A 284 -7.09 -21.21 15.97
C ARG A 284 -7.71 -22.58 16.31
N PRO A 285 -8.19 -23.36 15.33
CA PRO A 285 -8.47 -24.76 15.59
C PRO A 285 -7.18 -25.42 16.10
N ALA A 286 -7.31 -26.30 17.10
CA ALA A 286 -6.16 -26.95 17.72
C ALA A 286 -5.28 -27.60 16.65
N SER A 287 -4.01 -27.17 16.55
CA SER A 287 -3.07 -27.81 15.63
C SER A 287 -2.96 -29.30 15.97
N PRO A 288 -2.99 -30.21 14.98
CA PRO A 288 -2.63 -31.60 15.23
C PRO A 288 -1.19 -31.65 15.78
N PRO A 289 -0.87 -32.61 16.67
CA PRO A 289 0.44 -32.70 17.29
C PRO A 289 1.54 -32.78 16.23
N ALA A 290 2.62 -32.02 16.43
CA ALA A 290 3.76 -32.01 15.53
C ALA A 290 4.29 -33.44 15.32
N PRO A 291 4.67 -33.82 14.09
CA PRO A 291 5.27 -35.13 13.85
C PRO A 291 6.56 -35.26 14.68
N PRO A 292 6.84 -36.47 15.23
CA PRO A 292 8.03 -36.68 16.04
C PRO A 292 9.28 -36.36 15.22
N PRO A 293 10.34 -35.80 15.85
CA PRO A 293 11.59 -35.50 15.16
C PRO A 293 12.11 -36.77 14.50
N ARG A 294 12.45 -36.70 13.21
CA ARG A 294 13.06 -37.81 12.47
C ARG A 294 14.35 -38.21 13.19
N GLY A 295 14.32 -39.36 13.85
CA GLY A 295 15.43 -39.85 14.65
C GLY A 295 16.71 -39.95 13.83
N SER A 296 17.79 -39.42 14.38
CA SER A 296 19.14 -39.69 13.91
C SER A 296 19.38 -41.21 14.01
N SER A 297 19.37 -41.88 12.87
CA SER A 297 19.93 -43.22 12.73
C SER A 297 21.44 -43.12 12.98
N THR A 298 21.86 -43.25 14.24
CA THR A 298 23.23 -43.67 14.55
C THR A 298 23.24 -45.19 14.55
N ALA A 299 23.57 -45.77 13.41
CA ALA A 299 24.01 -47.14 13.33
C ALA A 299 25.34 -47.27 14.10
N ALA A 300 25.28 -47.81 15.32
CA ALA A 300 26.45 -48.39 15.96
C ALA A 300 26.60 -49.83 15.44
N ALA A 301 27.70 -50.10 14.76
CA ALA A 301 28.19 -51.45 14.46
C ALA A 301 29.42 -51.71 15.37
N PRO A 302 29.69 -52.99 15.69
CA PRO A 302 30.33 -53.44 16.94
C PRO A 302 31.81 -53.07 17.09
#